data_AF-A0A8T4Y097-F1
#
_entry.id   AF-A0A8T4Y097-F1
#
_cell.length_a   1.000
_cell.length_b   1.000
_cell.length_c   1.000
_cell.angle_alpha   90.00
_cell.angle_beta   90.00
_cell.angle_gamma   90.00
#
_symmetry.space_group_name_H-M   'P 1'
#
loop_
_entity.id
_entity.type
_entity.pdbx_description
1 polymer ?
#
loop_
_entity_poly.entity_id
_entity_poly.type
_entity_poly.pdbx_seq_one_letter_code
_entity_poly.pdbx_strand_id
1 'polypeptide(L)'
;MKETRNLRELIRRRREMIKAVSDFIAERCMRTVTDRQSILQALEELKGPPDITVFYVCDEWVSLDLERVKKFIAEASEATISEIVERVNKRVSQMEREAELAKQLEERLNQGAPPGVDSEVIELSHPAKDFWGVKARVGANTYLFDFEGTFEELVQELLHVREEQERDIVTCPFCGAWYIRAFAIRYLRGCPCGARVVCETSRDETGYSPELEALWVEGCSAFGLPPPPNRRRLHIDDYFENVKYVGRGTTNWRMWFVKKPWKLKVHGQG
;
A
#
# COMPACT_ATOMS: atom_id res chain seq x y z
N MET A 1 13.68 42.58 -22.60
CA MET A 1 14.11 41.49 -21.67
C MET A 1 13.06 41.13 -20.61
N LYS A 2 12.42 42.09 -19.92
CA LYS A 2 11.34 41.77 -18.93
C LYS A 2 10.06 41.19 -19.57
N GLU A 3 9.60 41.72 -20.70
CA GLU A 3 8.41 41.22 -21.41
C GLU A 3 8.57 39.76 -21.91
N THR A 4 9.76 39.42 -22.41
CA THR A 4 10.08 38.07 -22.87
C THR A 4 10.11 37.05 -21.72
N ARG A 5 10.45 37.49 -20.51
CA ARG A 5 10.42 36.66 -19.30
C ARG A 5 8.97 36.39 -18.85
N ASN A 6 8.11 37.42 -18.85
CA ASN A 6 6.70 37.29 -18.50
C ASN A 6 5.92 36.38 -19.45
N LEU A 7 6.19 36.46 -20.76
CA LEU A 7 5.53 35.59 -21.75
C LEU A 7 5.92 34.12 -21.58
N ARG A 8 7.20 33.82 -21.32
CA ARG A 8 7.66 32.44 -21.07
C ARG A 8 7.02 31.85 -19.82
N GLU A 9 6.92 32.63 -18.76
CA GLU A 9 6.29 32.21 -17.52
C GLU A 9 4.79 31.93 -17.71
N LEU A 10 4.08 32.79 -18.44
CA LEU A 10 2.66 32.60 -18.77
C LEU A 10 2.43 31.33 -19.60
N ILE A 11 3.28 31.07 -20.60
CA ILE A 11 3.22 29.84 -21.41
C ILE A 11 3.48 28.60 -20.55
N ARG A 12 4.47 28.65 -19.65
CA ARG A 12 4.77 27.56 -18.73
C ARG A 12 3.58 27.25 -17.81
N ARG A 13 3.02 28.28 -17.16
CA ARG A 13 1.84 28.15 -16.28
C ARG A 13 0.64 27.55 -17.02
N ARG A 14 0.36 28.01 -18.24
CA ARG A 14 -0.73 27.44 -19.07
C ARG A 14 -0.50 25.94 -19.33
N ARG A 15 0.71 25.55 -19.75
CA ARG A 15 1.02 24.14 -20.07
C ARG A 15 0.87 23.23 -18.85
N GLU A 16 1.30 23.68 -17.69
CA GLU A 16 1.21 22.90 -16.46
C GLU A 16 -0.23 22.83 -15.93
N MET A 17 -1.02 23.90 -16.06
CA MET A 17 -2.46 23.86 -15.76
C MET A 17 -3.20 22.86 -16.67
N ILE A 18 -2.90 22.88 -17.97
CA ILE A 18 -3.45 21.91 -18.93
C ILE A 18 -3.06 20.48 -18.52
N LYS A 19 -1.80 20.26 -18.12
CA LYS A 19 -1.34 18.97 -17.62
C LYS A 19 -2.14 18.53 -16.39
N ALA A 20 -2.21 19.36 -15.35
CA ALA A 20 -2.92 19.04 -14.10
C ALA A 20 -4.42 18.76 -14.32
N VAL A 21 -5.08 19.55 -15.18
CA VAL A 21 -6.48 19.33 -15.57
C VAL A 21 -6.65 18.02 -16.35
N SER A 22 -5.74 17.72 -17.27
CA SER A 22 -5.79 16.48 -18.05
C SER A 22 -5.58 15.25 -17.17
N ASP A 23 -4.62 15.31 -16.25
CA ASP A 23 -4.33 14.24 -15.29
C ASP A 23 -5.54 14.00 -14.38
N PHE A 24 -6.14 15.08 -13.84
CA PHE A 24 -7.37 15.01 -13.03
C PHE A 24 -8.52 14.33 -13.80
N ILE A 25 -8.78 14.74 -15.05
CA ILE A 25 -9.86 14.16 -15.86
C ILE A 25 -9.58 12.68 -16.13
N ALA A 26 -8.36 12.33 -16.54
CA ALA A 26 -8.00 10.94 -16.85
C ALA A 26 -8.15 10.02 -15.63
N GLU A 27 -7.66 10.44 -14.47
CA GLU A 27 -7.70 9.66 -13.23
C GLU A 27 -9.12 9.50 -12.66
N ARG A 28 -9.97 10.53 -12.79
CA ARG A 28 -11.32 10.52 -12.21
C ARG A 28 -12.37 9.94 -13.13
N CYS A 29 -12.28 10.21 -14.43
CA CYS A 29 -13.28 9.75 -15.39
C CYS A 29 -12.93 8.38 -15.96
N MET A 30 -11.64 7.98 -15.99
CA MET A 30 -11.15 6.69 -16.49
C MET A 30 -11.74 6.27 -17.84
N ARG A 31 -11.99 7.23 -18.73
CA ARG A 31 -12.56 7.00 -20.06
C ARG A 31 -12.07 8.03 -21.06
N THR A 32 -12.03 7.64 -22.33
CA THR A 32 -11.71 8.54 -23.43
C THR A 32 -12.81 9.58 -23.62
N VAL A 33 -12.41 10.77 -24.08
CA VAL A 33 -13.27 11.93 -24.36
C VAL A 33 -13.01 12.42 -25.78
N THR A 34 -13.98 13.11 -26.39
CA THR A 34 -13.90 13.55 -27.80
C THR A 34 -13.84 15.07 -27.94
N ASP A 35 -14.48 15.80 -27.04
CA ASP A 35 -14.72 17.23 -27.13
C ASP A 35 -15.08 17.83 -25.76
N ARG A 36 -15.28 19.16 -25.71
CA ARG A 36 -15.65 19.89 -24.48
C ARG A 36 -16.90 19.30 -23.80
N GLN A 37 -17.93 18.97 -24.57
CA GLN A 37 -19.20 18.50 -24.02
C GLN A 37 -19.04 17.11 -23.38
N SER A 38 -18.29 16.21 -24.03
CA SER A 38 -17.97 14.89 -23.49
C SER A 38 -17.16 14.96 -22.18
N ILE A 39 -16.23 15.92 -22.08
CA ILE A 39 -15.46 16.18 -20.85
C ILE A 39 -16.41 16.64 -19.74
N LEU A 40 -17.21 17.68 -20.00
CA LEU A 40 -18.13 18.23 -19.00
C LEU A 40 -19.13 17.17 -18.53
N GLN A 41 -19.69 16.38 -19.45
CA GLN A 41 -20.57 15.27 -19.10
C GLN A 41 -19.87 14.24 -18.20
N ALA A 42 -18.62 13.87 -18.50
CA ALA A 42 -17.85 12.96 -17.65
C ALA A 42 -17.59 13.51 -16.25
N LEU A 43 -17.37 14.83 -16.14
CA LEU A 43 -17.20 15.51 -14.86
C LEU A 43 -18.52 15.62 -14.06
N GLU A 44 -19.68 15.74 -14.73
CA GLU A 44 -20.98 15.73 -14.06
C GLU A 44 -21.36 14.36 -13.48
N GLU A 45 -20.87 13.27 -14.07
CA GLU A 45 -21.12 11.91 -13.58
C GLU A 45 -20.35 11.58 -12.29
N LEU A 46 -19.35 12.38 -11.92
CA LEU A 46 -18.57 12.19 -10.69
C LEU A 46 -19.45 12.46 -9.47
N LYS A 47 -19.79 11.41 -8.73
CA LYS A 47 -20.54 11.49 -7.47
C LYS A 47 -19.59 11.43 -6.27
N GLY A 48 -19.77 12.33 -5.31
CA GLY A 48 -19.02 12.31 -4.06
C GLY A 48 -18.82 13.69 -3.46
N PRO A 49 -18.22 13.79 -2.26
CA PRO A 49 -17.74 15.08 -1.75
C PRO A 49 -16.76 15.72 -2.74
N PRO A 50 -16.61 17.06 -2.73
CA PRO A 50 -15.62 17.73 -3.56
C PRO A 50 -14.23 17.18 -3.24
N ASP A 51 -13.69 16.40 -4.16
CA ASP A 51 -12.40 15.77 -4.00
C ASP A 51 -11.32 16.74 -4.47
N ILE A 52 -10.46 17.15 -3.54
CA ILE A 52 -9.40 18.13 -3.80
C ILE A 52 -8.15 17.36 -4.16
N THR A 53 -7.70 17.50 -5.40
CA THR A 53 -6.40 16.96 -5.83
C THR A 53 -5.38 18.08 -5.87
N VAL A 54 -4.20 17.84 -5.30
CA VAL A 54 -3.15 18.85 -5.14
C VAL A 54 -2.01 18.53 -6.09
N PHE A 55 -1.70 19.47 -6.99
CA PHE A 55 -0.64 19.35 -7.99
C PHE A 55 0.45 20.38 -7.72
N TYR A 56 1.69 20.05 -8.09
CA TYR A 56 2.79 21.01 -8.10
C TYR A 56 2.93 21.63 -9.49
N VAL A 57 2.79 22.95 -9.56
CA VAL A 57 2.76 23.75 -10.79
C VAL A 57 3.59 25.02 -10.57
N CYS A 58 4.68 25.21 -11.31
CA CYS A 58 5.50 26.44 -11.32
C CYS A 58 5.93 26.91 -9.91
N ASP A 59 6.47 26.02 -9.09
CA ASP A 59 6.89 26.33 -7.71
C ASP A 59 5.74 26.66 -6.74
N GLU A 60 4.49 26.48 -7.16
CA GLU A 60 3.28 26.67 -6.37
C GLU A 60 2.45 25.38 -6.32
N TRP A 61 1.80 25.13 -5.19
CA TRP A 61 0.81 24.06 -5.08
C TRP A 61 -0.53 24.56 -5.61
N VAL A 62 -1.00 23.96 -6.70
CA VAL A 62 -2.33 24.21 -7.25
C VAL A 62 -3.26 23.11 -6.77
N SER A 63 -4.26 23.50 -5.98
CA SER A 63 -5.39 22.62 -5.69
C SER A 63 -6.42 22.72 -6.81
N LEU A 64 -6.72 21.58 -7.43
CA LEU A 64 -7.83 21.42 -8.34
C LEU A 64 -8.94 20.67 -7.63
N ASP A 65 -10.10 21.28 -7.60
CA ASP A 65 -11.36 20.64 -7.28
C ASP A 65 -12.20 20.52 -8.56
N LEU A 66 -13.27 19.73 -8.48
CA LEU A 66 -14.17 19.48 -9.61
C LEU A 66 -14.70 20.76 -10.25
N GLU A 67 -15.08 21.75 -9.45
CA GLU A 67 -15.68 23.00 -9.93
C GLU A 67 -14.65 23.89 -10.65
N ARG A 68 -13.42 23.95 -10.13
CA ARG A 68 -12.29 24.63 -10.80
C ARG A 68 -11.99 23.99 -12.15
N VAL A 69 -12.00 22.66 -12.23
CA VAL A 69 -11.78 21.93 -13.48
C VAL A 69 -12.91 22.21 -14.47
N LYS A 70 -14.19 22.07 -14.05
CA LYS A 70 -15.35 22.38 -14.89
C LYS A 70 -15.30 23.82 -15.43
N LYS A 71 -15.00 24.79 -14.57
CA LYS A 71 -14.87 26.20 -14.95
C LYS A 71 -13.75 26.40 -15.98
N PHE A 72 -12.58 25.81 -15.74
CA PHE A 72 -11.45 25.90 -16.67
C PHE A 72 -11.80 25.32 -18.04
N ILE A 73 -12.48 24.16 -18.09
CA ILE A 73 -12.93 23.54 -19.35
C ILE A 73 -14.00 24.39 -20.06
N ALA A 74 -14.94 24.98 -19.32
CA ALA A 74 -15.98 25.83 -19.88
C ALA A 74 -15.40 27.11 -20.53
N GLU A 75 -14.37 27.70 -19.93
CA GLU A 75 -13.75 28.96 -20.37
C GLU A 75 -12.60 28.74 -21.38
N ALA A 76 -12.11 27.51 -21.54
CA ALA A 76 -10.98 27.19 -22.41
C ALA A 76 -11.30 27.34 -23.90
N SER A 77 -10.33 27.84 -24.68
CA SER A 77 -10.43 27.90 -26.14
C SER A 77 -10.45 26.49 -26.79
N GLU A 78 -11.00 26.37 -28.00
CA GLU A 78 -11.03 25.09 -28.74
C GLU A 78 -9.66 24.44 -28.93
N ALA A 79 -8.63 25.26 -29.17
CA ALA A 79 -7.24 24.78 -29.25
C ALA A 79 -6.75 24.18 -27.92
N THR A 80 -7.18 24.77 -26.79
CA THR A 80 -6.86 24.25 -25.44
C THR A 80 -7.63 22.98 -25.15
N ILE A 81 -8.92 22.91 -25.53
CA ILE A 81 -9.73 21.70 -25.40
C ILE A 81 -9.14 20.55 -26.21
N SER A 82 -8.71 20.82 -27.45
CA SER A 82 -8.07 19.80 -28.30
C SER A 82 -6.80 19.24 -27.65
N GLU A 83 -5.97 20.11 -27.06
CA GLU A 83 -4.76 19.70 -26.31
C GLU A 83 -5.12 18.85 -25.07
N ILE A 84 -6.19 19.19 -24.34
CA ILE A 84 -6.66 18.43 -23.18
C ILE A 84 -7.19 17.06 -23.60
N VAL A 85 -8.04 16.99 -24.63
CA VAL A 85 -8.59 15.74 -25.16
C VAL A 85 -7.47 14.78 -25.56
N GLU A 86 -6.46 15.25 -26.29
CA GLU A 86 -5.31 14.44 -26.68
C GLU A 86 -4.56 13.88 -25.46
N ARG A 87 -4.29 14.72 -24.46
CA ARG A 87 -3.59 14.32 -23.24
C ARG A 87 -4.40 13.34 -22.39
N VAL A 88 -5.69 13.61 -22.18
CA VAL A 88 -6.60 12.72 -21.44
C VAL A 88 -6.63 11.35 -22.12
N ASN A 89 -6.88 11.29 -23.42
CA ASN A 89 -6.97 10.02 -24.15
C ASN A 89 -5.64 9.26 -24.13
N LYS A 90 -4.51 9.95 -24.28
CA LYS A 90 -3.19 9.34 -24.17
C LYS A 90 -2.95 8.76 -22.77
N ARG A 91 -3.33 9.49 -21.71
CA ARG A 91 -3.17 9.03 -20.32
C ARG A 91 -4.11 7.86 -20.01
N VAL A 92 -5.37 7.92 -20.42
CA VAL A 92 -6.32 6.79 -20.29
C VAL A 92 -5.78 5.55 -20.99
N SER A 93 -5.32 5.67 -22.24
CA SER A 93 -4.73 4.54 -22.99
C SER A 93 -3.44 4.00 -22.33
N GLN A 94 -2.70 4.84 -21.61
CA GLN A 94 -1.55 4.39 -20.82
C GLN A 94 -2.01 3.62 -19.58
N MET A 95 -2.98 4.15 -18.83
CA MET A 95 -3.54 3.52 -17.63
C MET A 95 -4.18 2.16 -17.96
N GLU A 96 -4.88 2.03 -19.09
CA GLU A 96 -5.44 0.76 -19.56
C GLU A 96 -4.34 -0.28 -19.84
N ARG A 97 -3.25 0.13 -20.49
CA ARG A 97 -2.09 -0.76 -20.72
C ARG A 97 -1.39 -1.13 -19.41
N GLU A 98 -1.21 -0.17 -18.51
CA GLU A 98 -0.64 -0.39 -17.18
C GLU A 98 -1.49 -1.38 -16.36
N ALA A 99 -2.81 -1.25 -16.41
CA ALA A 99 -3.74 -2.18 -15.75
C ALA A 99 -3.69 -3.60 -16.35
N GLU A 100 -3.60 -3.72 -17.67
CA GLU A 100 -3.45 -5.01 -18.34
C GLU A 100 -2.11 -5.67 -17.99
N LEU A 101 -1.01 -4.90 -17.96
CA LEU A 101 0.30 -5.39 -17.52
C LEU A 101 0.31 -5.77 -16.04
N ALA A 102 -0.38 -5.01 -15.18
CA ALA A 102 -0.52 -5.33 -13.76
C ALA A 102 -1.24 -6.68 -13.58
N LYS A 103 -2.30 -6.93 -14.35
CA LYS A 103 -3.02 -8.21 -14.35
C LYS A 103 -2.13 -9.36 -14.82
N GLN A 104 -1.39 -9.18 -15.91
CA GLN A 104 -0.45 -10.20 -16.39
C GLN A 104 0.65 -10.50 -15.37
N LEU A 105 1.19 -9.46 -14.73
CA LEU A 105 2.17 -9.61 -13.66
C LEU A 105 1.58 -10.40 -12.48
N GLU A 106 0.37 -10.05 -12.03
CA GLU A 106 -0.32 -10.73 -10.94
C GLU A 106 -0.60 -12.21 -11.27
N GLU A 107 -1.10 -12.52 -12.46
CA GLU A 107 -1.36 -13.89 -12.90
C GLU A 107 -0.08 -14.73 -12.88
N ARG A 108 1.04 -14.19 -13.36
CA ARG A 108 2.35 -14.86 -13.37
C ARG A 108 2.91 -15.06 -11.96
N LEU A 109 2.79 -14.06 -11.09
CA LEU A 109 3.24 -14.14 -9.70
C LEU A 109 2.39 -15.09 -8.87
N ASN A 110 1.14 -15.32 -9.23
CA ASN A 110 0.25 -16.24 -8.51
C ASN A 110 0.27 -17.67 -9.07
N GLN A 111 0.90 -17.90 -10.22
CA GLN A 111 1.04 -19.24 -10.75
C GLN A 111 1.83 -20.14 -9.79
N GLY A 112 1.13 -21.13 -9.21
CA GLY A 112 1.71 -22.08 -8.26
C GLY A 112 1.96 -21.53 -6.86
N ALA A 113 1.51 -20.31 -6.55
CA ALA A 113 1.73 -19.72 -5.23
C ALA A 113 0.99 -20.52 -4.13
N PRO A 114 1.66 -20.89 -3.02
CA PRO A 114 1.00 -21.56 -1.92
C PRO A 114 0.03 -20.60 -1.19
N PRO A 115 -0.97 -21.13 -0.46
CA PRO A 115 -1.90 -20.30 0.30
C PRO A 115 -1.18 -19.33 1.23
N GLY A 116 -1.53 -18.04 1.17
CA GLY A 116 -0.93 -16.99 1.99
C GLY A 116 0.32 -16.32 1.41
N VAL A 117 0.82 -16.77 0.27
CA VAL A 117 1.90 -16.12 -0.48
C VAL A 117 1.41 -15.61 -1.85
N ASP A 118 0.10 -15.40 -1.98
CA ASP A 118 -0.49 -14.71 -3.12
C ASP A 118 0.06 -13.28 -3.24
N SER A 119 0.16 -12.82 -4.48
CA SER A 119 0.57 -11.48 -4.86
C SER A 119 -0.63 -10.69 -5.38
N GLU A 120 -0.67 -9.38 -5.08
CA GLU A 120 -1.65 -8.42 -5.61
C GLU A 120 -0.89 -7.22 -6.14
N VAL A 121 -1.10 -6.85 -7.40
CA VAL A 121 -0.51 -5.64 -7.98
C VAL A 121 -1.48 -4.48 -7.76
N ILE A 122 -1.18 -3.63 -6.78
CA ILE A 122 -2.04 -2.51 -6.36
C ILE A 122 -1.89 -1.35 -7.35
N GLU A 123 -0.65 -1.09 -7.79
CA GLU A 123 -0.33 -0.02 -8.74
C GLU A 123 0.88 -0.45 -9.58
N LEU A 124 0.78 -0.25 -10.89
CA LEU A 124 1.89 -0.41 -11.81
C LEU A 124 1.91 0.83 -12.71
N SER A 125 3.05 1.50 -12.78
CA SER A 125 3.25 2.65 -13.67
C SER A 125 4.46 2.42 -14.55
N HIS A 126 4.38 2.88 -15.80
CA HIS A 126 5.46 2.76 -16.79
C HIS A 126 5.84 4.15 -17.32
N PRO A 127 6.48 5.01 -16.50
CA PRO A 127 6.74 6.40 -16.87
C PRO A 127 7.80 6.56 -17.96
N ALA A 128 8.68 5.58 -18.14
CA ALA A 128 9.70 5.58 -19.19
C ALA A 128 10.03 4.15 -19.64
N LYS A 129 10.74 4.05 -20.77
CA LYS A 129 11.23 2.75 -21.26
C LYS A 129 12.09 2.09 -20.17
N ASP A 130 11.80 0.83 -19.88
CA ASP A 130 12.49 0.01 -18.88
C ASP A 130 12.54 0.64 -17.48
N PHE A 131 11.55 1.46 -17.13
CA PHE A 131 11.41 2.04 -15.79
C PHE A 131 9.98 1.86 -15.28
N TRP A 132 9.83 1.29 -14.09
CA TRP A 132 8.55 0.92 -13.51
C TRP A 132 8.40 1.50 -12.10
N GLY A 133 7.25 2.10 -11.81
CA GLY A 133 6.83 2.34 -10.43
C GLY A 133 5.90 1.21 -10.00
N VAL A 134 6.23 0.51 -8.93
CA VAL A 134 5.54 -0.71 -8.50
C VAL A 134 5.03 -0.56 -7.08
N LYS A 135 3.73 -0.82 -6.90
CA LYS A 135 3.12 -1.05 -5.60
C LYS A 135 2.44 -2.41 -5.62
N ALA A 136 3.03 -3.38 -4.94
CA ALA A 136 2.52 -4.75 -4.92
C ALA A 136 2.51 -5.31 -3.51
N ARG A 137 1.50 -6.11 -3.18
CA ARG A 137 1.53 -6.99 -2.01
C ARG A 137 2.08 -8.34 -2.45
N VAL A 138 3.06 -8.88 -1.73
CA VAL A 138 3.54 -10.26 -1.90
C VAL A 138 3.47 -10.95 -0.55
N GLY A 139 2.59 -11.95 -0.42
CA GLY A 139 2.28 -12.60 0.85
C GLY A 139 1.70 -11.63 1.88
N ALA A 140 2.46 -11.35 2.94
CA ALA A 140 2.05 -10.46 4.03
C ALA A 140 2.70 -9.06 3.97
N ASN A 141 3.54 -8.78 2.98
CA ASN A 141 4.26 -7.52 2.85
C ASN A 141 3.74 -6.70 1.67
N THR A 142 3.71 -5.38 1.83
CA THR A 142 3.49 -4.43 0.75
C THR A 142 4.82 -3.77 0.38
N TYR A 143 5.15 -3.81 -0.89
CA TYR A 143 6.34 -3.23 -1.49
C TYR A 143 5.93 -2.00 -2.30
N LEU A 144 6.70 -0.93 -2.17
CA LEU A 144 6.59 0.30 -2.97
C LEU A 144 7.99 0.70 -3.39
N PHE A 145 8.29 0.59 -4.68
CA PHE A 145 9.63 0.85 -5.21
C PHE A 145 9.59 1.21 -6.69
N ASP A 146 10.68 1.84 -7.14
CA ASP A 146 10.98 2.02 -8.55
C ASP A 146 11.92 0.90 -9.02
N PHE A 147 11.73 0.44 -10.25
CA PHE A 147 12.50 -0.65 -10.85
C PHE A 147 13.01 -0.27 -12.24
N GLU A 148 14.31 -0.42 -12.45
CA GLU A 148 14.97 -0.25 -13.75
C GLU A 148 15.22 -1.61 -14.39
N GLY A 149 14.55 -1.89 -15.50
CA GLY A 149 14.65 -3.14 -16.23
C GLY A 149 13.44 -3.42 -17.11
N THR A 150 13.54 -4.53 -17.84
CA THR A 150 12.44 -5.05 -18.66
C THR A 150 11.30 -5.59 -17.79
N PHE A 151 10.12 -5.74 -18.38
CA PHE A 151 8.97 -6.35 -17.69
C PHE A 151 9.29 -7.78 -17.21
N GLU A 152 10.09 -8.54 -17.97
CA GLU A 152 10.49 -9.89 -17.58
C GLU A 152 11.42 -9.91 -16.37
N GLU A 153 12.35 -8.97 -16.29
CA GLU A 153 13.23 -8.83 -15.12
C GLU A 153 12.43 -8.42 -13.88
N LEU A 154 11.43 -7.54 -14.02
CA LEU A 154 10.51 -7.20 -12.94
C LEU A 154 9.75 -8.43 -12.42
N VAL A 155 9.27 -9.29 -13.33
CA VAL A 155 8.60 -10.55 -12.95
C VAL A 155 9.55 -11.44 -12.15
N GLN A 156 10.81 -11.61 -12.61
CA GLN A 156 11.78 -12.44 -11.90
C GLN A 156 12.12 -11.89 -10.52
N GLU A 157 12.27 -10.57 -10.38
CA GLU A 157 12.55 -9.92 -9.10
C GLU A 157 11.42 -10.16 -8.10
N LEU A 158 10.17 -9.97 -8.51
CA LEU A 158 9.02 -10.21 -7.65
C LEU A 158 8.79 -11.70 -7.35
N LEU A 159 9.11 -12.60 -8.28
CA LEU A 159 9.12 -14.05 -8.02
C LEU A 159 10.17 -14.41 -6.96
N HIS A 160 11.36 -13.79 -7.01
CA HIS A 160 12.38 -14.01 -5.99
C HIS A 160 11.89 -13.59 -4.60
N VAL A 161 11.27 -12.41 -4.50
CA VAL A 161 10.63 -11.94 -3.26
C VAL A 161 9.56 -12.91 -2.76
N ARG A 162 8.75 -13.48 -3.68
CA ARG A 162 7.75 -14.50 -3.35
C ARG A 162 8.42 -15.75 -2.78
N GLU A 163 9.46 -16.27 -3.42
CA GLU A 163 10.19 -17.44 -2.95
C GLU A 163 10.80 -17.24 -1.55
N GLU A 164 11.29 -16.05 -1.23
CA GLU A 164 11.77 -15.72 0.12
C GLU A 164 10.64 -15.82 1.15
N GLN A 165 9.43 -15.34 0.81
CA GLN A 165 8.25 -15.46 1.68
C GLN A 165 7.79 -16.91 1.84
N GLU A 166 7.85 -17.72 0.78
CA GLU A 166 7.52 -19.15 0.83
C GLU A 166 8.45 -19.92 1.79
N ARG A 167 9.73 -19.52 1.86
CA ARG A 167 10.74 -20.11 2.73
C ARG A 167 10.70 -19.60 4.17
N ASP A 168 9.95 -18.53 4.46
CA ASP A 168 9.78 -18.02 5.83
C ASP A 168 8.80 -18.89 6.61
N ILE A 169 9.35 -19.91 7.27
CA ILE A 169 8.59 -20.85 8.09
C ILE A 169 8.60 -20.41 9.55
N VAL A 170 7.41 -20.37 10.15
CA VAL A 170 7.22 -20.20 11.58
C VAL A 170 6.82 -21.53 12.22
N THR A 171 7.51 -21.90 13.30
CA THR A 171 7.25 -23.12 14.06
C THR A 171 6.53 -22.79 15.37
N CYS A 172 5.42 -23.47 15.64
CA CYS A 172 4.71 -23.36 16.90
C CYS A 172 5.59 -23.90 18.05
N PRO A 173 5.97 -23.07 19.03
CA PRO A 173 6.90 -23.45 20.09
C PRO A 173 6.29 -24.43 21.11
N PHE A 174 4.98 -24.71 21.02
CA PHE A 174 4.29 -25.62 21.94
C PHE A 174 4.12 -27.05 21.40
N CYS A 175 4.14 -27.25 20.08
CA CYS A 175 3.90 -28.58 19.48
C CYS A 175 4.74 -28.90 18.25
N GLY A 176 5.57 -27.97 17.77
CA GLY A 176 6.43 -28.18 16.61
C GLY A 176 5.75 -28.12 15.25
N ALA A 177 4.43 -27.87 15.18
CA ALA A 177 3.74 -27.64 13.91
C ALA A 177 4.33 -26.42 13.20
N TRP A 178 4.54 -26.51 11.90
CA TRP A 178 5.17 -25.46 11.08
C TRP A 178 4.19 -24.90 10.06
N TYR A 179 4.34 -23.62 9.75
CA TYR A 179 3.49 -22.89 8.81
C TYR A 179 4.33 -21.89 8.04
N ILE A 180 3.94 -21.59 6.80
CA ILE A 180 4.44 -20.39 6.11
C ILE A 180 3.99 -19.17 6.92
N ARG A 181 4.90 -18.24 7.21
CA ARG A 181 4.61 -17.08 8.08
C ARG A 181 3.52 -16.21 7.50
N ALA A 182 3.57 -15.93 6.20
CA ALA A 182 2.55 -15.12 5.54
C ALA A 182 1.15 -15.76 5.64
N PHE A 183 1.06 -17.09 5.52
CA PHE A 183 -0.17 -17.84 5.82
C PHE A 183 -0.59 -17.70 7.28
N ALA A 184 0.36 -17.82 8.21
CA ALA A 184 0.07 -17.72 9.63
C ALA A 184 -0.48 -16.34 10.02
N ILE A 185 0.04 -15.27 9.43
CA ILE A 185 -0.41 -13.89 9.66
C ILE A 185 -1.85 -13.71 9.16
N ARG A 186 -2.16 -14.18 7.94
CA ARG A 186 -3.45 -13.89 7.29
C ARG A 186 -4.57 -14.83 7.70
N TYR A 187 -4.27 -16.11 7.93
CA TYR A 187 -5.29 -17.15 8.02
C TYR A 187 -5.26 -17.96 9.32
N LEU A 188 -4.11 -18.06 9.99
CA LEU A 188 -3.98 -18.91 11.17
C LEU A 188 -4.43 -18.16 12.43
N ARG A 189 -5.66 -18.41 12.88
CA ARG A 189 -6.16 -17.88 14.16
C ARG A 189 -5.62 -18.64 15.38
N GLY A 190 -5.22 -19.91 15.19
CA GLY A 190 -4.66 -20.74 16.24
C GLY A 190 -4.08 -22.05 15.71
N CYS A 191 -3.10 -22.57 16.42
CA CYS A 191 -2.47 -23.86 16.18
C CYS A 191 -3.35 -25.01 16.72
N PRO A 192 -3.34 -26.21 16.09
CA PRO A 192 -4.11 -27.37 16.56
C PRO A 192 -3.84 -27.78 18.01
N CYS A 193 -2.67 -27.44 18.57
CA CYS A 193 -2.34 -27.68 19.98
C CYS A 193 -3.03 -26.71 20.96
N GLY A 194 -3.94 -25.84 20.47
CA GLY A 194 -4.66 -24.84 21.24
C GLY A 194 -3.91 -23.53 21.48
N ALA A 195 -2.75 -23.33 20.85
CA ALA A 195 -2.03 -22.06 20.96
C ALA A 195 -2.65 -21.02 20.00
N ARG A 196 -3.01 -19.84 20.50
CA ARG A 196 -3.46 -18.69 19.71
C ARG A 196 -2.26 -18.01 19.07
N VAL A 197 -2.42 -17.58 17.82
CA VAL A 197 -1.40 -16.78 17.11
C VAL A 197 -1.78 -15.31 17.23
N VAL A 198 -0.80 -14.47 17.55
CA VAL A 198 -0.97 -13.02 17.64
C VAL A 198 0.08 -12.37 16.77
N CYS A 199 -0.36 -11.54 15.83
CA CYS A 199 0.49 -10.83 14.89
C CYS A 199 0.21 -9.33 15.02
N GLU A 200 1.26 -8.52 14.90
CA GLU A 200 1.07 -7.08 14.82
C GLU A 200 0.47 -6.67 13.48
N THR A 201 -0.39 -5.66 13.52
CA THR A 201 -0.90 -5.00 12.31
C THR A 201 -0.44 -3.55 12.19
N SER A 202 -0.04 -2.94 13.31
CA SER A 202 0.41 -1.55 13.38
C SER A 202 1.31 -1.33 14.58
N ARG A 203 2.11 -0.27 14.53
CA ARG A 203 2.93 0.21 15.65
C ARG A 203 2.83 1.73 15.71
N ASP A 204 2.79 2.26 16.93
CA ASP A 204 2.96 3.69 17.16
C ASP A 204 4.43 4.11 16.94
N GLU A 205 4.71 5.41 17.06
CA GLU A 205 6.06 5.98 16.92
C GLU A 205 7.08 5.40 17.92
N THR A 206 6.59 4.79 19.02
CA THR A 206 7.43 4.12 20.02
C THR A 206 7.70 2.65 19.69
N GLY A 207 7.17 2.15 18.57
CA GLY A 207 7.25 0.76 18.17
C GLY A 207 6.32 -0.15 18.96
N TYR A 208 5.33 0.39 19.67
CA TYR A 208 4.38 -0.35 20.49
C TYR A 208 3.09 -0.63 19.72
N SER A 209 2.54 -1.85 19.84
CA SER A 209 1.38 -2.28 19.08
C SER A 209 0.13 -2.49 19.95
N PRO A 210 -1.08 -2.27 19.41
CA PRO A 210 -2.32 -2.59 20.11
C PRO A 210 -2.43 -4.06 20.50
N GLU A 211 -1.88 -4.97 19.70
CA GLU A 211 -1.92 -6.42 19.99
C GLU A 211 -1.03 -6.78 21.18
N LEU A 212 0.13 -6.13 21.31
CA LEU A 212 0.99 -6.30 22.48
C LEU A 212 0.33 -5.76 23.75
N GLU A 213 -0.35 -4.61 23.66
CA GLU A 213 -1.15 -4.09 24.78
C GLU A 213 -2.25 -5.06 25.20
N ALA A 214 -2.99 -5.60 24.23
CA ALA A 214 -4.05 -6.57 24.49
C ALA A 214 -3.52 -7.82 25.19
N LEU A 215 -2.32 -8.30 24.81
CA LEU A 215 -1.68 -9.42 25.49
C LEU A 215 -1.32 -9.10 26.95
N TRP A 216 -0.77 -7.91 27.22
CA TRP A 216 -0.46 -7.48 28.59
C TRP A 216 -1.73 -7.40 29.45
N VAL A 217 -2.78 -6.78 28.92
CA VAL A 217 -4.07 -6.64 29.62
C VAL A 217 -4.69 -8.00 29.88
N GLU A 218 -4.76 -8.88 28.88
CA GLU A 218 -5.35 -10.21 29.03
C GLU A 218 -4.56 -11.06 30.05
N GLY A 219 -3.23 -11.06 29.93
CA GLY A 219 -2.36 -11.87 30.78
C GLY A 219 -2.38 -11.43 32.24
N CYS A 220 -2.24 -10.13 32.52
CA CYS A 220 -2.27 -9.61 33.89
C CYS A 220 -3.65 -9.78 34.52
N SER A 221 -4.73 -9.54 33.75
CA SER A 221 -6.11 -9.71 34.24
C SER A 221 -6.41 -11.15 34.66
N ALA A 222 -5.81 -12.16 34.01
CA ALA A 222 -5.98 -13.57 34.39
C ALA A 222 -5.47 -13.90 35.81
N PHE A 223 -4.62 -13.03 36.38
CA PHE A 223 -4.09 -13.13 37.75
C PHE A 223 -4.64 -12.05 38.70
N GLY A 224 -5.58 -11.21 38.24
CA GLY A 224 -6.06 -10.07 39.02
C GLY A 224 -5.00 -8.98 39.24
N LEU A 225 -3.99 -8.90 38.36
CA LEU A 225 -2.92 -7.92 38.43
C LEU A 225 -3.15 -6.79 37.42
N PRO A 226 -2.77 -5.54 37.73
CA PRO A 226 -2.69 -4.49 36.73
C PRO A 226 -1.46 -4.70 35.82
N PRO A 227 -1.50 -4.29 34.53
CA PRO A 227 -0.32 -4.26 33.68
C PRO A 227 0.79 -3.38 34.28
N PRO A 228 2.08 -3.79 34.19
CA PRO A 228 3.15 -3.01 34.78
C PRO A 228 3.29 -1.64 34.11
N PRO A 229 3.61 -0.58 34.88
CA PRO A 229 3.71 0.78 34.35
C PRO A 229 4.82 0.94 33.30
N ASN A 230 5.89 0.13 33.39
CA ASN A 230 7.00 0.09 32.46
C ASN A 230 6.88 -0.98 31.35
N ARG A 231 5.69 -1.57 31.14
CA ARG A 231 5.47 -2.70 30.19
C ARG A 231 5.99 -2.48 28.77
N ARG A 232 6.01 -1.22 28.29
CA ARG A 232 6.55 -0.87 26.96
C ARG A 232 8.04 -1.18 26.80
N ARG A 233 8.78 -1.27 27.91
CA ARG A 233 10.21 -1.62 27.95
C ARG A 233 10.46 -3.08 28.32
N LEU A 234 9.40 -3.85 28.55
CA LEU A 234 9.49 -5.26 28.96
C LEU A 234 9.10 -6.17 27.80
N HIS A 235 9.80 -7.30 27.67
CA HIS A 235 9.41 -8.37 26.78
C HIS A 235 8.33 -9.21 27.43
N ILE A 236 7.16 -9.29 26.80
CA ILE A 236 6.01 -10.00 27.37
C ILE A 236 6.27 -11.52 27.52
N ASP A 237 7.10 -12.09 26.65
CA ASP A 237 7.57 -13.48 26.67
C ASP A 237 8.63 -13.75 27.76
N ASP A 238 9.16 -12.69 28.37
CA ASP A 238 9.90 -12.79 29.64
C ASP A 238 9.02 -12.67 30.87
N TYR A 239 7.81 -12.14 30.73
CA TYR A 239 6.88 -12.01 31.84
C TYR A 239 5.95 -13.22 31.98
N PHE A 240 5.49 -13.79 30.86
CA PHE A 240 4.61 -14.96 30.83
C PHE A 240 5.30 -16.17 30.20
N GLU A 241 5.29 -17.32 30.88
CA GLU A 241 5.93 -18.56 30.43
C GLU A 241 5.32 -19.09 29.12
N ASN A 242 4.00 -18.91 28.98
CA ASN A 242 3.15 -19.43 27.92
C ASN A 242 2.90 -18.42 26.78
N VAL A 243 3.69 -17.34 26.72
CA VAL A 243 3.78 -16.41 25.58
C VAL A 243 5.15 -16.60 24.94
N LYS A 244 5.19 -16.89 23.65
CA LYS A 244 6.44 -17.19 22.93
C LYS A 244 6.56 -16.32 21.70
N TYR A 245 7.55 -15.44 21.69
CA TYR A 245 7.91 -14.66 20.51
C TYR A 245 8.58 -15.55 19.46
N VAL A 246 8.17 -15.41 18.20
CA VAL A 246 8.66 -16.23 17.06
C VAL A 246 9.26 -15.38 15.94
N GLY A 247 9.79 -14.21 16.31
CA GLY A 247 10.43 -13.31 15.38
C GLY A 247 9.46 -12.54 14.47
N ARG A 248 10.06 -11.75 13.57
CA ARG A 248 9.36 -11.03 12.49
C ARG A 248 9.50 -11.72 11.12
N GLY A 249 10.53 -12.56 10.94
CA GLY A 249 10.81 -13.23 9.66
C GLY A 249 11.15 -12.24 8.54
N THR A 250 10.69 -12.54 7.32
CA THR A 250 10.73 -11.65 6.15
C THR A 250 9.71 -10.52 6.25
N THR A 251 8.78 -10.61 7.21
CA THR A 251 7.83 -9.54 7.50
C THR A 251 8.41 -8.55 8.48
N ASN A 252 7.93 -7.31 8.45
CA ASN A 252 8.27 -6.34 9.47
C ASN A 252 7.50 -6.54 10.78
N TRP A 253 6.52 -7.45 10.82
CA TRP A 253 5.55 -7.59 11.91
C TRP A 253 5.95 -8.67 12.92
N ARG A 254 5.92 -8.35 14.22
CA ARG A 254 6.20 -9.34 15.27
C ARG A 254 5.04 -10.34 15.39
N MET A 255 5.38 -11.58 15.74
CA MET A 255 4.41 -12.64 15.97
C MET A 255 4.70 -13.36 17.28
N TRP A 256 3.64 -13.75 17.99
CA TRP A 256 3.68 -14.56 19.20
C TRP A 256 2.71 -15.73 19.11
N PHE A 257 3.08 -16.84 19.77
CA PHE A 257 2.16 -17.91 20.12
C PHE A 257 1.82 -17.83 21.60
N VAL A 258 0.53 -17.95 21.93
CA VAL A 258 0.02 -17.79 23.30
C VAL A 258 -0.89 -18.97 23.64
N LYS A 259 -0.62 -19.67 24.75
CA LYS A 259 -1.39 -20.88 25.12
C LYS A 259 -1.99 -20.78 26.51
N LYS A 260 -3.31 -20.92 26.66
CA LYS A 260 -3.99 -20.92 27.97
C LYS A 260 -3.78 -22.26 28.73
N PRO A 261 -3.92 -22.26 30.07
CA PRO A 261 -4.10 -21.11 30.97
C PRO A 261 -2.84 -20.24 31.04
N TRP A 262 -2.99 -18.97 31.43
CA TRP A 262 -1.87 -18.04 31.61
C TRP A 262 -0.93 -18.53 32.72
N LYS A 263 0.37 -18.32 32.54
CA LYS A 263 1.41 -18.70 33.51
C LYS A 263 2.43 -17.57 33.64
N LEU A 264 2.62 -17.07 34.85
CA LEU A 264 3.71 -16.13 35.13
C LEU A 264 5.05 -16.87 35.04
N LYS A 265 6.05 -16.23 34.44
CA LYS A 265 7.42 -16.73 34.52
C LYS A 265 7.89 -16.47 35.95
N VAL A 266 8.12 -17.53 36.72
CA VAL A 266 8.69 -17.39 38.06
C VAL A 266 10.13 -16.95 37.87
N HIS A 267 10.40 -15.64 38.01
CA HIS A 267 11.77 -15.19 38.21
C HIS A 267 12.19 -15.73 39.57
N GLY A 268 13.03 -16.76 39.55
CA GLY A 268 13.72 -17.20 40.75
C GLY A 268 14.36 -15.97 41.40
N GLN A 269 14.06 -15.76 42.68
CA GLN A 269 14.84 -14.85 43.52
C GLN A 269 16.30 -15.28 43.38
N GLY A 270 17.07 -14.48 42.64
CA GLY A 270 18.53 -14.46 42.67
C GLY A 270 18.95 -13.19 43.37
#